data_AF-A0A7N2LWN1-F1
#
_entry.id   AF-A0A7N2LWN1-F1
#
_cell.length_a   1.000
_cell.length_b   1.000
_cell.length_c   1.000
_cell.angle_alpha   90.00
_cell.angle_beta   90.00
_cell.angle_gamma   90.00
#
_symmetry.space_group_name_H-M   'P 1'
#
loop_
_entity.id
_entity.type
_entity.pdbx_description
1 polymer ?
#
loop_
_entity_poly.entity_id
_entity_poly.type
_entity_poly.pdbx_seq_one_letter_code
_entity_poly.pdbx_strand_id
1 'polypeptide(L)'
;MPGQSEWAETGQPAPLAPHIYKPPGRSPKQRKRASDGPRNPYKASRQNRPVRCGKCKKEGHNSRGCKAGITRETPWQRRQRLQREKVAREGVPAPRSAPQPAPQPPSQQPTQTYNMMSAT
;
A
#
# COMPACT_ATOMS: atom_id res chain seq x y z
N MET A 1 39.58 -32.93 -41.81
CA MET A 1 39.85 -32.76 -40.36
C MET A 1 40.44 -34.05 -39.88
N PRO A 2 41.68 -34.06 -39.35
CA PRO A 2 42.29 -35.28 -38.85
C PRO A 2 41.44 -35.90 -37.72
N GLY A 3 41.38 -37.22 -37.73
CA GLY A 3 40.52 -38.03 -36.86
C GLY A 3 41.17 -38.34 -35.51
N GLN A 4 40.37 -38.83 -34.56
CA GLN A 4 40.86 -39.23 -33.24
C GLN A 4 41.98 -40.29 -33.29
N SER A 5 42.02 -41.09 -34.36
CA SER A 5 43.07 -42.09 -34.64
C SER A 5 44.44 -41.52 -34.96
N GLU A 6 44.54 -40.23 -35.27
CA GLU A 6 45.80 -39.55 -35.58
C GLU A 6 46.34 -38.78 -34.36
N TRP A 7 45.69 -38.87 -33.20
CA TRP A 7 46.17 -38.26 -31.96
C TRP A 7 47.37 -39.05 -31.41
N ALA A 8 48.35 -38.33 -30.88
CA ALA A 8 49.52 -38.95 -30.26
C ALA A 8 49.12 -39.68 -28.96
N GLU A 9 49.21 -41.01 -28.97
CA GLU A 9 49.01 -41.82 -27.78
C GLU A 9 50.17 -41.58 -26.81
N THR A 10 49.90 -40.81 -25.76
CA THR A 10 50.86 -40.63 -24.68
C THR A 10 50.67 -41.83 -23.75
N GLY A 11 51.70 -42.68 -23.56
CA GLY A 11 51.67 -43.82 -22.64
C GLY A 11 51.54 -43.47 -21.15
N GLN A 12 51.01 -42.28 -20.87
CA GLN A 12 50.67 -41.79 -19.55
C GLN A 12 49.34 -42.40 -19.11
N PRO A 13 49.19 -42.71 -17.82
CA PRO A 13 47.92 -43.17 -17.28
C PRO A 13 46.84 -42.09 -17.49
N ALA A 14 45.60 -42.54 -17.66
CA ALA A 14 44.46 -41.64 -17.79
C ALA A 14 44.42 -40.63 -16.62
N PRO A 15 44.16 -39.33 -16.88
CA PRO A 15 44.05 -38.35 -15.82
C PRO A 15 42.99 -38.77 -14.80
N LEU A 16 43.32 -38.64 -13.51
CA LEU A 16 42.35 -38.88 -12.45
C LEU A 16 41.22 -37.85 -12.54
N ALA A 17 39.99 -38.31 -12.29
CA ALA A 17 38.83 -37.42 -12.27
C ALA A 17 39.04 -36.32 -11.20
N PRO A 18 38.68 -35.06 -11.50
CA PRO A 18 38.81 -33.98 -10.54
C PRO A 18 37.87 -34.21 -9.34
N HIS A 19 38.36 -33.89 -8.14
CA HIS A 19 37.57 -33.97 -6.93
C HIS A 19 36.55 -32.81 -6.85
N ILE A 20 35.28 -33.09 -7.08
CA ILE A 20 34.20 -32.10 -7.02
C ILE A 20 33.67 -31.98 -5.58
N TYR A 21 33.90 -30.83 -4.94
CA TYR A 21 33.31 -30.53 -3.63
C TYR A 21 31.86 -30.08 -3.77
N LYS A 22 30.97 -30.64 -2.95
CA LYS A 22 29.59 -30.14 -2.82
C LYS A 22 29.64 -28.77 -2.12
N PRO A 23 29.11 -27.70 -2.73
CA PRO A 23 29.06 -26.40 -2.07
C PRO A 23 28.22 -26.54 -0.79
N PRO A 24 28.59 -25.85 0.31
CA PRO A 24 27.81 -25.86 1.53
C PRO A 24 26.39 -25.37 1.21
N GLY A 25 25.40 -26.23 1.45
CA GLY A 25 24.01 -25.93 1.17
C GLY A 25 23.45 -24.82 2.06
N ARG A 26 22.25 -24.35 1.73
CA ARG A 26 21.51 -23.42 2.59
C ARG A 26 21.20 -24.12 3.93
N SER A 27 21.62 -23.52 5.04
CA SER A 27 21.29 -24.03 6.37
C SER A 27 19.77 -24.21 6.52
N PRO A 28 19.32 -25.28 7.21
CA PRO A 28 17.89 -25.50 7.42
C PRO A 28 17.24 -24.29 8.07
N LYS A 29 16.18 -23.76 7.43
CA LYS A 29 15.39 -22.67 8.03
C LYS A 29 14.76 -23.20 9.30
N GLN A 30 15.05 -22.57 10.45
CA GLN A 30 14.44 -22.95 11.72
C GLN A 30 12.91 -22.94 11.56
N ARG A 31 12.29 -24.12 11.67
CA ARG A 31 10.85 -24.27 11.53
C ARG A 31 10.15 -23.60 12.71
N LYS A 32 8.91 -23.17 12.49
CA LYS A 32 8.06 -22.63 13.55
C LYS A 32 7.91 -23.70 14.62
N ARG A 33 8.19 -23.37 15.89
CA ARG A 33 8.03 -24.29 17.03
C ARG A 33 6.57 -24.76 17.09
N ALA A 34 6.36 -26.02 17.50
CA ALA A 34 5.03 -26.56 17.78
C ALA A 34 4.28 -25.63 18.75
N SER A 35 2.94 -25.63 18.67
CA SER A 35 2.08 -24.77 19.49
C SER A 35 2.35 -24.91 20.99
N ASP A 36 2.78 -26.11 21.41
CA ASP A 36 3.01 -26.50 22.82
C ASP A 36 4.42 -26.15 23.33
N GLY A 37 5.28 -25.57 22.49
CA GLY A 37 6.64 -25.20 22.88
C GLY A 37 6.67 -23.98 23.81
N PRO A 38 7.65 -23.89 24.75
CA PRO A 38 7.82 -22.73 25.60
C PRO A 38 7.94 -21.44 24.78
N ARG A 39 7.13 -20.43 25.14
CA ARG A 39 7.12 -19.12 24.49
C ARG A 39 8.38 -18.34 24.90
N ASN A 40 9.03 -17.67 23.94
CA ASN A 40 10.12 -16.76 24.25
C ASN A 40 9.57 -15.51 25.00
N PRO A 41 9.97 -15.27 26.26
CA PRO A 41 9.50 -14.12 27.05
C PRO A 41 9.99 -12.77 26.49
N TYR A 42 11.11 -12.74 25.76
CA TYR A 42 11.69 -11.52 25.17
C TYR A 42 11.07 -11.14 23.82
N LYS A 43 10.00 -11.81 23.39
CA LYS A 43 9.31 -11.52 22.11
C LYS A 43 7.85 -11.24 22.38
N ALA A 44 7.40 -10.05 22.00
CA ALA A 44 6.00 -9.65 22.11
C ALA A 44 5.07 -10.74 21.51
N SER A 45 4.11 -11.22 22.30
CA SER A 45 3.10 -12.16 21.84
C SER A 45 1.95 -11.43 21.17
N ARG A 46 1.38 -12.06 20.15
CA ARG A 46 0.09 -11.66 19.57
C ARG A 46 -1.08 -12.45 20.15
N GLN A 47 -0.81 -13.45 20.99
CA GLN A 47 -1.84 -14.22 21.68
C GLN A 47 -2.54 -13.34 22.70
N ASN A 48 -3.83 -13.59 22.93
CA ASN A 48 -4.69 -12.91 23.92
C ASN A 48 -4.87 -11.39 23.72
N ARG A 49 -4.40 -10.82 22.60
CA ARG A 49 -4.68 -9.42 22.27
C ARG A 49 -5.92 -9.34 21.39
N PRO A 50 -6.95 -8.54 21.76
CA PRO A 50 -8.11 -8.35 20.91
C PRO A 50 -7.70 -7.74 19.57
N VAL A 51 -8.24 -8.30 18.48
CA VAL A 51 -8.01 -7.77 17.13
C VAL A 51 -8.75 -6.44 17.01
N ARG A 52 -7.99 -5.34 16.97
CA ARG A 52 -8.50 -3.98 16.74
C ARG A 52 -8.37 -3.59 15.28
N CYS A 53 -9.44 -3.04 14.71
CA CYS A 53 -9.45 -2.54 13.35
C CYS A 53 -8.72 -1.19 13.25
N GLY A 54 -7.73 -1.08 12.37
CA GLY A 54 -7.05 0.20 12.13
C GLY A 54 -7.91 1.24 11.40
N LYS A 55 -8.99 0.83 10.74
CA LYS A 55 -9.92 1.74 10.04
C LYS A 55 -10.97 2.33 10.97
N CYS A 56 -11.73 1.50 11.69
CA CYS A 56 -12.84 1.95 12.54
C CYS A 56 -12.57 1.85 14.04
N LYS A 57 -11.37 1.41 14.45
CA LYS A 57 -10.93 1.27 15.86
C LYS A 57 -11.77 0.31 16.72
N LYS A 58 -12.75 -0.38 16.13
CA LYS A 58 -13.56 -1.41 16.81
C LYS A 58 -12.79 -2.72 16.94
N GLU A 59 -13.14 -3.49 17.96
CA GLU A 59 -12.61 -4.84 18.21
C GLU A 59 -13.40 -5.89 17.40
N GLY A 60 -12.82 -7.08 17.24
CA GLY A 60 -13.47 -8.23 16.57
C GLY A 60 -13.17 -8.38 15.08
N HIS A 61 -12.52 -7.39 14.44
CA HIS A 61 -12.09 -7.51 13.05
C HIS A 61 -10.83 -6.68 12.76
N ASN A 62 -10.10 -7.04 11.70
CA ASN A 62 -8.94 -6.28 11.22
C ASN A 62 -9.34 -5.30 10.11
N SER A 63 -8.42 -4.42 9.69
CA SER A 63 -8.67 -3.46 8.60
C SER A 63 -9.05 -4.10 7.25
N ARG A 64 -8.71 -5.38 7.02
CA ARG A 64 -9.06 -6.12 5.79
C ARG A 64 -10.52 -6.58 5.80
N GLY A 65 -11.03 -7.03 6.94
CA GLY A 65 -12.43 -7.44 7.14
C GLY A 65 -13.36 -6.31 7.58
N CYS A 66 -12.88 -5.08 7.58
CA CYS A 66 -13.65 -3.93 8.05
C CYS A 66 -14.74 -3.54 7.04
N LYS A 67 -16.00 -3.62 7.49
CA LYS A 67 -17.18 -3.18 6.73
C LYS A 67 -17.40 -1.67 6.77
N ALA A 68 -16.73 -0.95 7.67
CA ALA A 68 -16.91 0.49 7.89
C ALA A 68 -16.30 1.40 6.80
N GLY A 69 -16.12 0.89 5.58
CA GLY A 69 -15.64 1.71 4.47
C GLY A 69 -14.90 0.93 3.40
N ILE A 70 -15.64 0.60 2.35
CA ILE A 70 -15.17 0.74 0.96
C ILE A 70 -15.04 2.25 0.68
N THR A 71 -14.28 2.96 1.52
CA THR A 71 -13.89 4.32 1.19
C THR A 71 -12.83 4.13 0.13
N ARG A 72 -13.13 4.52 -1.11
CA ARG A 72 -12.26 4.43 -2.31
C ARG A 72 -10.98 5.26 -2.19
N GLU A 73 -10.60 5.64 -0.97
CA GLU A 73 -9.39 6.38 -0.68
C GLU A 73 -8.23 5.41 -0.69
N THR A 74 -7.28 5.66 -1.58
CA THR A 74 -6.01 4.94 -1.54
C THR A 74 -5.29 5.28 -0.22
N PRO A 75 -4.38 4.40 0.26
CA PRO A 75 -3.55 4.70 1.41
C PRO A 75 -2.79 6.04 1.32
N TRP A 76 -2.47 6.48 0.10
CA TRP A 76 -1.82 7.77 -0.19
C TRP A 76 -2.76 8.95 0.05
N GLN A 77 -3.99 8.91 -0.49
CA GLN A 77 -5.00 9.96 -0.29
C GLN A 77 -5.34 10.15 1.20
N ARG A 78 -5.44 9.05 1.96
CA ARG A 78 -5.65 9.10 3.41
C ARG A 78 -4.48 9.79 4.12
N ARG A 79 -3.23 9.49 3.73
CA ARG A 79 -2.03 10.08 4.34
C ARG A 79 -1.99 11.59 4.09
N GLN A 80 -2.33 12.02 2.87
CA GLN A 80 -2.38 13.43 2.49
C GLN A 80 -3.45 14.18 3.28
N ARG A 81 -4.66 13.60 3.42
CA ARG A 81 -5.73 14.18 4.25
C ARG A 81 -5.31 14.33 5.71
N LEU A 82 -4.76 13.27 6.32
CA LEU A 82 -4.29 13.31 7.71
C LEU A 82 -3.16 14.33 7.92
N GLN A 83 -2.26 14.49 6.94
CA GLN A 83 -1.24 15.54 6.96
C GLN A 83 -1.87 16.94 6.94
N ARG A 84 -2.83 17.18 6.04
CA ARG A 84 -3.54 18.46 5.95
C ARG A 84 -4.34 18.78 7.22
N GLU A 85 -5.00 17.78 7.81
CA GLU A 85 -5.72 17.90 9.10
C GLU A 85 -4.77 18.20 10.26
N LYS A 86 -3.56 17.62 10.26
CA LYS A 86 -2.54 17.92 11.27
C LYS A 86 -2.06 19.36 11.17
N VAL A 87 -1.75 19.84 9.95
CA VAL A 87 -1.37 21.24 9.70
C VAL A 87 -2.49 22.20 10.08
N ALA A 88 -3.76 21.86 9.81
CA ALA A 88 -4.91 22.68 10.21
C ALA A 88 -5.11 22.75 11.74
N ARG A 89 -4.78 21.69 12.48
CA ARG A 89 -4.83 21.69 13.97
C ARG A 89 -3.63 22.39 14.60
N GLU A 90 -2.48 22.40 13.95
CA GLU A 90 -1.24 23.01 14.45
C GLU A 90 -1.03 24.46 13.97
N GLY A 91 -1.95 25.00 13.14
CA GLY A 91 -1.90 26.36 12.60
C GLY A 91 -2.60 27.42 13.47
N VAL A 92 -1.79 28.30 14.06
CA VAL A 92 -2.12 29.64 14.60
C VAL A 92 -2.91 30.48 13.55
N PRO A 93 -3.83 31.41 13.93
CA PRO A 93 -4.82 31.96 13.02
C PRO A 93 -4.24 32.81 11.89
N ALA A 94 -4.96 32.81 10.76
CA ALA A 94 -4.62 33.47 9.51
C ALA A 94 -4.28 34.97 9.66
N PRO A 95 -3.30 35.51 8.91
CA PRO A 95 -3.14 36.95 8.80
C PRO A 95 -4.33 37.54 8.02
N ARG A 96 -4.95 38.57 8.59
CA ARG A 96 -5.96 39.42 7.95
C ARG A 96 -5.36 40.13 6.72
N SER A 97 -6.26 40.43 5.76
CA SER A 97 -6.20 41.37 4.61
C SER A 97 -6.25 40.64 3.26
N ALA A 98 -7.08 40.97 2.26
CA ALA A 98 -7.66 42.26 1.88
C ALA A 98 -8.98 42.07 1.05
N PRO A 99 -9.58 43.12 0.42
CA PRO A 99 -11.03 43.42 0.47
C PRO A 99 -11.91 42.73 -0.58
N GLN A 100 -13.22 42.70 -0.29
CA GLN A 100 -14.28 42.20 -1.20
C GLN A 100 -14.41 43.06 -2.47
N PRO A 101 -14.61 42.48 -3.66
CA PRO A 101 -15.12 43.21 -4.82
C PRO A 101 -16.63 43.48 -4.67
N ALA A 102 -17.05 44.67 -5.12
CA ALA A 102 -18.38 45.24 -4.97
C ALA A 102 -19.52 44.40 -5.61
N PRO A 103 -20.77 44.50 -5.11
CA PRO A 103 -21.90 43.79 -5.68
C PRO A 103 -22.34 44.41 -7.02
N GLN A 104 -22.58 43.56 -8.02
CA GLN A 104 -23.12 43.95 -9.34
C GLN A 104 -24.65 44.17 -9.26
N PRO A 105 -25.23 45.09 -10.06
CA PRO A 105 -26.67 45.32 -10.06
C PRO A 105 -27.45 44.19 -10.76
N PRO A 106 -28.74 43.98 -10.42
CA PRO A 106 -29.53 42.88 -10.96
C PRO A 106 -29.89 43.09 -12.44
N SER A 107 -29.74 42.01 -13.21
CA SER A 107 -30.09 41.90 -14.63
C SER A 107 -31.62 41.97 -14.82
N GLN A 108 -32.08 42.94 -15.62
CA GLN A 108 -33.49 43.13 -15.98
C GLN A 108 -33.90 42.04 -16.99
N GLN A 109 -34.93 41.25 -16.67
CA GLN A 109 -35.59 40.33 -17.60
C GLN A 109 -36.52 41.12 -18.53
N PRO A 110 -36.58 40.83 -19.84
CA PRO A 110 -37.51 41.51 -20.74
C PRO A 110 -38.96 41.01 -20.54
N THR A 111 -39.88 41.95 -20.38
CA THR A 111 -41.33 41.76 -20.32
C THR A 111 -41.87 41.26 -21.66
N GLN A 112 -42.49 40.07 -21.69
CA GLN A 112 -43.28 39.60 -22.84
C GLN A 112 -44.64 40.29 -22.84
N THR A 113 -44.90 41.08 -23.87
CA THR A 113 -46.19 41.71 -24.15
C THR A 113 -47.11 40.75 -24.89
N TYR A 114 -48.30 40.53 -24.32
CA TYR A 114 -49.61 40.35 -24.96
C TYR A 114 -49.70 39.62 -26.32
N ASN A 115 -50.60 38.63 -26.38
CA ASN A 115 -51.55 38.50 -27.49
C ASN A 115 -52.85 37.85 -26.99
N MET A 116 -53.93 38.64 -26.98
CA MET A 116 -55.30 38.19 -26.82
C MET A 116 -55.78 37.58 -28.14
N MET A 117 -56.43 36.42 -28.08
CA MET A 117 -57.23 35.88 -29.18
C MET A 117 -58.49 35.26 -28.59
N SER A 118 -59.61 35.85 -28.98
CA SER A 118 -60.95 35.67 -28.43
C SER A 118 -61.55 34.30 -28.75
N ALA A 119 -62.36 33.82 -27.81
CA ALA A 119 -63.30 32.73 -27.99
C ALA A 119 -64.58 33.25 -28.67
N THR A 120 -65.12 32.48 -29.61
CA THR A 120 -66.56 32.35 -29.84
C THR A 120 -66.82 30.95 -30.39
#